data_AF-A0A6I4MP27-F1
#
_entry.id   AF-A0A6I4MP27-F1
#
_cell.length_a   1.000
_cell.length_b   1.000
_cell.length_c   1.000
_cell.angle_alpha   90.00
_cell.angle_beta   90.00
_cell.angle_gamma   90.00
#
_symmetry.space_group_name_H-M   'P 1'
#
loop_
_entity.id
_entity.type
_entity.pdbx_description
1 polymer ?
#
loop_
_entity_poly.entity_id
_entity_poly.type
_entity_poly.pdbx_seq_one_letter_code
_entity_poly.pdbx_strand_id
1 'polypeptide(L)'
;MRPRMLLAGFGIAAVTAGFTTATAHAAAPGTVDGTLAALGYSCGFTAATSDTPPNTLTIDQSTVVPDCGGGVQLTLGNSPTFTFDDTAGTASAAEIDLSGGALGITCTYQVSDATLTRSGTTRTYNGGPFTATKTAGSGLCPATTSVDTATFDFH
;
A
#
# COMPACT_ATOMS: atom_id res chain seq x y z
N MET A 1 46.07 -27.83 53.25
CA MET A 1 47.27 -28.46 52.65
C MET A 1 47.15 -28.33 51.13
N ARG A 2 48.18 -27.82 50.46
CA ARG A 2 48.28 -27.69 48.99
C ARG A 2 49.00 -28.91 48.40
N PRO A 3 48.68 -29.30 47.16
CA PRO A 3 49.71 -29.39 46.11
C PRO A 3 49.23 -28.70 44.82
N ARG A 4 49.96 -27.75 44.20
CA ARG A 4 51.22 -27.80 43.39
C ARG A 4 51.11 -28.69 42.13
N MET A 5 50.93 -28.02 40.96
CA MET A 5 51.82 -27.99 39.76
C MET A 5 51.70 -29.24 38.84
N LEU A 6 51.59 -29.20 37.51
CA LEU A 6 52.33 -28.47 36.47
C LEU A 6 51.60 -28.49 35.09
N LEU A 7 51.80 -27.39 34.34
CA LEU A 7 52.05 -27.22 32.88
C LEU A 7 51.55 -28.23 31.82
N ALA A 8 50.92 -27.71 30.75
CA ALA A 8 51.51 -27.56 29.39
C ALA A 8 50.48 -27.64 28.24
N GLY A 9 50.67 -26.83 27.19
CA GLY A 9 50.13 -27.05 25.83
C GLY A 9 49.18 -25.97 25.31
N PHE A 10 49.67 -24.90 24.67
CA PHE A 10 49.75 -24.72 23.19
C PHE A 10 48.43 -24.78 22.42
N GLY A 11 48.07 -23.67 21.77
CA GLY A 11 47.08 -23.65 20.68
C GLY A 11 46.37 -22.31 20.53
N ILE A 12 46.97 -21.37 19.79
CA ILE A 12 46.25 -20.21 19.26
C ILE A 12 45.37 -20.70 18.12
N ALA A 13 44.06 -20.58 18.25
CA ALA A 13 43.14 -20.52 17.13
C ALA A 13 42.38 -19.20 17.25
N ALA A 14 42.82 -18.20 16.48
CA ALA A 14 42.06 -17.00 16.24
C ALA A 14 40.79 -17.41 15.49
N VAL A 15 39.69 -17.57 16.21
CA VAL A 15 38.37 -17.68 15.60
C VAL A 15 38.05 -16.28 15.09
N THR A 16 38.29 -16.05 13.81
CA THR A 16 37.62 -14.97 13.08
C THR A 16 36.14 -15.26 13.18
N ALA A 17 35.46 -14.59 14.11
CA ALA A 17 34.02 -14.47 14.11
C ALA A 17 33.65 -13.79 12.79
N GLY A 18 33.33 -14.59 11.79
CA GLY A 18 32.67 -14.12 10.59
C GLY A 18 31.36 -13.50 11.06
N PHE A 19 31.32 -12.17 11.09
CA PHE A 19 30.06 -11.46 11.05
C PHE A 19 29.44 -11.84 9.71
N THR A 20 28.61 -12.88 9.72
CA THR A 20 27.61 -13.03 8.67
C THR A 20 26.81 -11.75 8.76
N THR A 21 26.94 -10.89 7.75
CA THR A 21 25.95 -9.85 7.49
C THR A 21 24.62 -10.56 7.54
N ALA A 22 23.85 -10.36 8.61
CA ALA A 22 22.45 -10.69 8.59
C ALA A 22 21.94 -9.95 7.36
N THR A 23 21.56 -10.71 6.32
CA THR A 23 20.66 -10.18 5.32
C THR A 23 19.51 -9.64 6.14
N ALA A 24 19.42 -8.31 6.21
CA ALA A 24 18.25 -7.65 6.75
C ALA A 24 17.08 -8.33 6.05
N HIS A 25 16.34 -9.16 6.78
CA HIS A 25 15.04 -9.57 6.31
C HIS A 25 14.32 -8.25 6.10
N ALA A 26 14.00 -7.95 4.84
CA ALA A 26 13.05 -6.90 4.53
C ALA A 26 11.90 -7.07 5.53
N ALA A 27 11.59 -6.02 6.29
CA ALA A 27 10.37 -6.00 7.09
C ALA A 27 9.26 -6.50 6.16
N ALA A 28 8.47 -7.49 6.60
CA ALA A 28 7.40 -8.01 5.77
C ALA A 28 6.57 -6.81 5.29
N PRO A 29 6.43 -6.57 3.97
CA PRO A 29 5.60 -5.48 3.47
C PRO A 29 4.20 -5.62 4.07
N GLY A 30 3.61 -4.52 4.51
CA GLY A 30 2.23 -4.51 4.98
C GLY A 30 1.28 -4.85 3.83
N THR A 31 0.00 -5.01 4.15
CA THR A 31 -1.03 -5.20 3.12
C THR A 31 -2.15 -4.20 3.30
N VAL A 32 -2.85 -3.89 2.23
CA VAL A 32 -4.05 -3.07 2.27
C VAL A 32 -5.17 -3.76 1.50
N ASP A 33 -6.33 -3.84 2.14
CA ASP A 33 -7.58 -4.19 1.48
C ASP A 33 -8.33 -2.91 1.13
N GLY A 34 -8.60 -2.72 -0.16
CA GLY A 34 -9.27 -1.55 -0.70
C GLY A 34 -10.65 -1.89 -1.25
N THR A 35 -11.58 -0.95 -1.15
CA THR A 35 -12.84 -0.98 -1.90
C THR A 35 -13.11 0.39 -2.48
N LEU A 36 -13.38 0.44 -3.78
CA LEU A 36 -13.75 1.65 -4.50
C LEU A 36 -15.13 1.46 -5.12
N ALA A 37 -16.01 2.43 -4.96
CA ALA A 37 -17.27 2.49 -5.69
C ALA A 37 -17.28 3.69 -6.63
N ALA A 38 -17.51 3.45 -7.91
CA ALA A 38 -17.60 4.48 -8.93
C ALA A 38 -18.51 4.02 -10.06
N LEU A 39 -19.29 4.94 -10.63
CA LEU A 39 -20.15 4.68 -11.79
C LEU A 39 -21.16 3.53 -11.58
N GLY A 40 -21.58 3.29 -10.33
CA GLY A 40 -22.48 2.19 -9.96
C GLY A 40 -21.81 0.81 -9.85
N TYR A 41 -20.48 0.72 -10.00
CA TYR A 41 -19.71 -0.49 -9.77
C TYR A 41 -18.94 -0.37 -8.45
N SER A 42 -18.80 -1.51 -7.77
CA SER A 42 -17.92 -1.63 -6.61
C SER A 42 -16.82 -2.64 -6.95
N CYS A 43 -15.59 -2.25 -6.66
CA CYS A 43 -14.39 -3.02 -6.90
C CYS A 43 -13.63 -3.18 -5.58
N GLY A 44 -13.40 -4.42 -5.18
CA GLY A 44 -12.48 -4.75 -4.09
C GLY A 44 -11.08 -5.04 -4.62
N PHE A 45 -10.04 -4.82 -3.82
CA PHE A 45 -8.69 -5.29 -4.12
C PHE A 45 -7.89 -5.53 -2.85
N THR A 46 -6.84 -6.33 -2.97
CA THR A 46 -5.75 -6.41 -1.99
C THR A 46 -4.46 -5.98 -2.68
N ALA A 47 -3.58 -5.29 -1.96
CA ALA A 47 -2.27 -4.89 -2.45
C ALA A 47 -1.22 -4.89 -1.33
N ALA A 48 0.05 -5.02 -1.70
CA ALA A 48 1.18 -4.84 -0.80
C ALA A 48 1.46 -3.36 -0.55
N THR A 49 1.96 -3.04 0.64
CA THR A 49 2.42 -1.70 1.02
C THR A 49 3.88 -1.70 1.41
N SER A 50 4.58 -0.59 1.16
CA SER A 50 6.01 -0.47 1.49
C SER A 50 6.31 -0.47 3.00
N ASP A 51 5.31 -0.17 3.83
CA ASP A 51 5.38 -0.08 5.30
C ASP A 51 3.95 -0.25 5.87
N THR A 52 3.76 -0.02 7.17
CA THR A 52 2.48 -0.09 7.87
C THR A 52 2.17 1.24 8.60
N PRO A 53 0.90 1.63 8.76
CA PRO A 53 0.57 2.84 9.51
C PRO A 53 1.02 2.74 10.99
N PRO A 54 1.48 3.84 11.61
CA PRO A 54 1.28 5.24 11.19
C PRO A 54 2.38 5.79 10.27
N ASN A 55 3.34 4.97 9.83
CA ASN A 55 4.38 5.43 8.92
C ASN A 55 3.76 5.77 7.55
N THR A 56 4.30 6.79 6.90
CA THR A 56 3.99 7.04 5.47
C THR A 56 4.35 5.80 4.66
N LEU A 57 3.43 5.36 3.82
CA LEU A 57 3.60 4.16 3.00
C LEU A 57 3.14 4.40 1.57
N THR A 58 3.58 3.52 0.68
CA THR A 58 3.14 3.49 -0.72
C THR A 58 2.44 2.16 -0.98
N ILE A 59 1.29 2.20 -1.66
CA ILE A 59 0.62 1.00 -2.18
C ILE A 59 1.33 0.57 -3.47
N ASP A 60 1.77 -0.69 -3.55
CA ASP A 60 2.38 -1.22 -4.77
C ASP A 60 1.31 -1.56 -5.81
N GLN A 61 1.17 -0.69 -6.82
CA GLN A 61 0.20 -0.85 -7.90
C GLN A 61 0.32 -2.19 -8.64
N SER A 62 1.52 -2.77 -8.71
CA SER A 62 1.78 -4.00 -9.46
C SER A 62 1.19 -5.23 -8.78
N THR A 63 0.86 -5.11 -7.50
CA THR A 63 0.24 -6.16 -6.67
C THR A 63 -1.27 -6.04 -6.57
N VAL A 64 -1.85 -4.97 -7.10
CA VAL A 64 -3.30 -4.72 -7.06
C VAL A 64 -4.00 -5.72 -7.96
N VAL A 65 -4.80 -6.59 -7.35
CA VAL A 65 -5.66 -7.53 -8.06
C VAL A 65 -7.12 -7.11 -7.83
N PRO A 66 -7.72 -6.33 -8.74
CA PRO A 66 -9.08 -5.85 -8.59
C PRO A 66 -10.10 -6.94 -8.90
N ASP A 67 -11.11 -7.05 -8.05
CA ASP A 67 -12.33 -7.81 -8.28
C ASP A 67 -13.50 -6.82 -8.42
N CYS A 68 -13.88 -6.55 -9.67
CA CYS A 68 -15.00 -5.71 -10.03
C CYS A 68 -16.12 -6.59 -10.60
N GLY A 69 -17.29 -6.57 -9.98
CA GLY A 69 -18.46 -7.23 -10.55
C GLY A 69 -18.78 -6.70 -11.96
N GLY A 70 -19.26 -7.57 -12.86
CA GLY A 70 -19.83 -7.16 -14.15
C GLY A 70 -18.85 -6.91 -15.30
N GLY A 71 -17.58 -7.34 -15.19
CA GLY A 71 -16.62 -7.33 -16.31
C GLY A 71 -15.94 -5.99 -16.58
N VAL A 72 -16.06 -5.04 -15.65
CA VAL A 72 -15.28 -3.80 -15.64
C VAL A 72 -13.89 -4.11 -15.08
N GLN A 73 -12.84 -3.53 -15.65
CA GLN A 73 -11.51 -3.56 -15.04
C GLN A 73 -11.24 -2.20 -14.40
N LEU A 74 -10.88 -2.18 -13.11
CA LEU A 74 -10.42 -0.98 -12.42
C LEU A 74 -9.05 -1.27 -11.80
N THR A 75 -8.00 -0.64 -12.30
CA THR A 75 -6.64 -0.78 -11.74
C THR A 75 -6.16 0.54 -11.17
N LEU A 76 -5.22 0.48 -10.23
CA LEU A 76 -4.44 1.66 -9.87
C LEU A 76 -3.46 1.98 -11.01
N GLY A 77 -3.45 3.23 -11.47
CA GLY A 77 -2.56 3.72 -12.53
C GLY A 77 -1.19 4.14 -12.02
N ASN A 78 -1.10 4.49 -10.73
CA ASN A 78 0.11 4.84 -10.00
C ASN A 78 0.22 4.02 -8.70
N SER A 79 1.38 4.11 -8.04
CA SER A 79 1.59 3.62 -6.68
C SER A 79 1.35 4.78 -5.69
N PRO A 80 0.12 4.98 -5.18
CA PRO A 80 -0.19 6.14 -4.36
C PRO A 80 0.53 6.06 -3.01
N THR A 81 0.97 7.22 -2.52
CA THR A 81 1.60 7.37 -1.20
C THR A 81 0.59 7.94 -0.22
N PHE A 82 0.41 7.25 0.91
CA PHE A 82 -0.47 7.63 2.00
C PHE A 82 0.33 8.15 3.18
N THR A 83 -0.07 9.31 3.69
CA THR A 83 0.38 9.86 4.97
C THR A 83 -0.74 9.73 5.99
N PHE A 84 -0.41 9.51 7.26
CA PHE A 84 -1.37 9.32 8.33
C PHE A 84 -1.23 10.40 9.41
N ASP A 85 -2.35 10.96 9.84
CA ASP A 85 -2.45 11.77 11.05
C ASP A 85 -3.31 11.02 12.06
N ASP A 86 -2.66 10.33 13.00
CA ASP A 86 -3.34 9.57 14.03
C ASP A 86 -4.05 10.46 15.06
N THR A 87 -3.66 11.74 15.17
CA THR A 87 -4.29 12.69 16.08
C THR A 87 -5.61 13.19 15.48
N ALA A 88 -5.61 13.53 14.19
CA ALA A 88 -6.81 13.89 13.46
C ALA A 88 -7.66 12.69 13.05
N GLY A 89 -7.08 11.48 13.07
CA GLY A 89 -7.73 10.26 12.58
C GLY A 89 -7.93 10.31 11.07
N THR A 90 -6.93 10.75 10.30
CA THR A 90 -7.02 10.86 8.84
C THR A 90 -5.88 10.16 8.12
N ALA A 91 -6.13 9.79 6.88
CA ALA A 91 -5.12 9.38 5.92
C ALA A 91 -5.26 10.23 4.65
N SER A 92 -4.16 10.67 4.06
CA SER A 92 -4.18 11.53 2.87
C SER A 92 -3.27 10.99 1.79
N ALA A 93 -3.72 11.09 0.54
CA ALA A 93 -2.93 10.79 -0.65
C ALA A 93 -3.05 11.97 -1.62
N ALA A 94 -1.91 12.50 -2.06
CA ALA A 94 -1.89 13.64 -2.97
C ALA A 94 -2.48 13.29 -4.35
N GLU A 95 -2.28 12.04 -4.79
CA GLU A 95 -2.67 11.60 -6.12
C GLU A 95 -2.99 10.10 -6.11
N ILE A 96 -4.19 9.76 -6.60
CA ILE A 96 -4.61 8.38 -6.84
C ILE A 96 -5.10 8.30 -8.29
N ASP A 97 -4.33 7.61 -9.12
CA ASP A 97 -4.70 7.34 -10.50
C ASP A 97 -5.50 6.03 -10.57
N LEU A 98 -6.62 6.09 -11.27
CA LEU A 98 -7.56 5.00 -11.49
C LEU A 98 -7.69 4.78 -12.99
N SER A 99 -7.34 3.60 -13.47
CA SER A 99 -7.59 3.20 -14.85
C SER A 99 -8.77 2.25 -14.90
N GLY A 100 -9.85 2.70 -15.52
CA GLY A 100 -11.09 1.93 -15.72
C GLY A 100 -11.26 1.54 -17.18
N GLY A 101 -11.75 0.34 -17.45
CA GLY A 101 -12.05 -0.10 -18.81
C GLY A 101 -13.34 -0.89 -18.95
N ALA A 102 -14.11 -0.58 -20.00
CA ALA A 102 -15.30 -1.33 -20.40
C ALA A 102 -15.37 -1.40 -21.93
N LEU A 103 -15.79 -2.56 -22.46
CA LEU A 103 -16.02 -2.78 -23.91
C LEU A 103 -14.80 -2.42 -24.80
N GLY A 104 -13.58 -2.63 -24.30
CA GLY A 104 -12.33 -2.34 -25.04
C GLY A 104 -11.91 -0.86 -25.02
N ILE A 105 -12.61 0.00 -24.29
CA ILE A 105 -12.21 1.40 -24.06
C ILE A 105 -11.60 1.50 -22.67
N THR A 106 -10.39 2.04 -22.58
CA THR A 106 -9.72 2.36 -21.31
C THR A 106 -9.69 3.87 -21.10
N CYS A 107 -10.04 4.29 -19.88
CA CYS A 107 -10.03 5.66 -19.42
C CYS A 107 -9.22 5.73 -18.12
N THR A 108 -8.30 6.68 -18.03
CA THR A 108 -7.52 6.94 -16.81
C THR A 108 -8.00 8.24 -16.19
N TYR A 109 -8.25 8.19 -14.90
CA TYR A 109 -8.73 9.28 -14.07
C TYR A 109 -7.81 9.48 -12.88
N GLN A 110 -7.75 10.69 -12.36
CA GLN A 110 -6.95 11.04 -11.20
C GLN A 110 -7.82 11.69 -10.14
N VAL A 111 -7.71 11.20 -8.90
CA VAL A 111 -8.20 11.90 -7.71
C VAL A 111 -7.02 12.62 -7.07
N SER A 112 -7.14 13.93 -6.90
CA SER A 112 -6.14 14.76 -6.22
C SER A 112 -6.55 15.06 -4.79
N ASP A 113 -5.58 15.18 -3.89
CA ASP A 113 -5.74 15.59 -2.49
C ASP A 113 -6.81 14.78 -1.73
N ALA A 114 -6.85 13.47 -1.96
CA ALA A 114 -7.77 12.56 -1.28
C ALA A 114 -7.47 12.56 0.22
N THR A 115 -8.48 12.84 1.03
CA THR A 115 -8.41 12.70 2.48
C THR A 115 -9.51 11.77 2.94
N LEU A 116 -9.14 10.77 3.73
CA LEU A 116 -10.00 9.75 4.29
C LEU A 116 -10.00 9.84 5.80
N THR A 117 -11.11 9.46 6.42
CA THR A 117 -11.31 9.48 7.87
C THR A 117 -11.28 8.07 8.43
N ARG A 118 -10.55 7.91 9.53
CA ARG A 118 -10.39 6.66 10.27
C ARG A 118 -11.72 6.22 10.88
N SER A 119 -12.02 4.93 10.77
CA SER A 119 -13.19 4.31 11.38
C SER A 119 -12.87 3.86 12.81
N GLY A 120 -13.35 4.63 13.80
CA GLY A 120 -13.11 4.33 15.21
C GLY A 120 -11.61 4.27 15.53
N THR A 121 -11.16 3.15 16.11
CA THR A 121 -9.74 2.94 16.48
C THR A 121 -9.00 2.02 15.50
N THR A 122 -9.66 1.55 14.44
CA THR A 122 -9.11 0.59 13.45
C THR A 122 -8.17 1.25 12.46
N ARG A 123 -7.45 0.50 11.61
CA ARG A 123 -6.66 1.05 10.48
C ARG A 123 -7.48 1.12 9.19
N THR A 124 -8.79 1.14 9.32
CA THR A 124 -9.73 1.35 8.22
C THR A 124 -10.00 2.83 8.05
N TYR A 125 -9.86 3.34 6.83
CA TYR A 125 -10.11 4.73 6.45
C TYR A 125 -11.16 4.79 5.35
N ASN A 126 -12.15 5.67 5.52
CA ASN A 126 -13.25 5.86 4.58
C ASN A 126 -13.23 7.28 4.01
N GLY A 127 -13.54 7.42 2.74
CA GLY A 127 -13.62 8.70 2.04
C GLY A 127 -14.63 8.67 0.91
N GLY A 128 -14.68 9.80 0.19
CA GLY A 128 -15.64 10.05 -0.87
C GLY A 128 -16.84 10.90 -0.42
N PRO A 129 -17.63 11.43 -1.37
CA PRO A 129 -17.39 11.32 -2.81
C PRO A 129 -16.19 12.16 -3.26
N PHE A 130 -15.37 11.62 -4.16
CA PHE A 130 -14.25 12.34 -4.78
C PHE A 130 -14.55 12.64 -6.25
N THR A 131 -14.07 13.77 -6.75
CA THR A 131 -14.09 14.06 -8.18
C THR A 131 -12.80 13.57 -8.80
N ALA A 132 -12.88 12.63 -9.74
CA ALA A 132 -11.75 12.15 -10.51
C ALA A 132 -11.73 12.80 -11.89
N THR A 133 -10.59 13.34 -12.31
CA THR A 133 -10.41 14.06 -13.58
C THR A 133 -9.71 13.17 -14.59
N LYS A 134 -10.19 13.13 -15.83
CA LYS A 134 -9.59 12.32 -16.89
C LYS A 134 -8.18 12.82 -17.20
N THR A 135 -7.20 11.95 -17.10
CA THR A 135 -5.80 12.20 -17.47
C THR A 135 -5.44 11.55 -18.81
N ALA A 136 -6.06 10.41 -19.16
CA ALA A 136 -5.85 9.73 -20.44
C ALA A 136 -7.09 8.94 -20.89
N GLY A 137 -7.11 8.57 -22.17
CA GLY A 137 -8.16 7.75 -22.78
C GLY A 137 -8.84 8.38 -23.98
N SER A 138 -9.87 7.72 -24.49
CA SER A 138 -10.59 8.15 -25.70
C SER A 138 -11.43 9.42 -25.49
N GLY A 139 -11.90 10.02 -26.59
CA GLY A 139 -12.90 11.10 -26.56
C GLY A 139 -14.26 10.69 -26.01
N LEU A 140 -14.53 9.38 -25.91
CA LEU A 140 -15.76 8.83 -25.31
C LEU A 140 -15.69 8.76 -23.78
N CYS A 141 -14.49 8.85 -23.20
CA CYS A 141 -14.31 8.92 -21.77
C CYS A 141 -14.78 10.30 -21.25
N PRO A 142 -15.72 10.37 -20.28
CA PRO A 142 -16.09 11.61 -19.63
C PRO A 142 -14.87 12.40 -19.13
N ALA A 143 -14.94 13.72 -19.14
CA ALA A 143 -13.85 14.57 -18.65
C ALA A 143 -13.63 14.43 -17.13
N THR A 144 -14.70 14.14 -16.39
CA THR A 144 -14.65 13.86 -14.95
C THR A 144 -15.62 12.73 -14.60
N THR A 145 -15.38 12.07 -13.47
CA THR A 145 -16.26 11.06 -12.89
C THR A 145 -16.28 11.18 -11.36
N SER A 146 -17.30 10.62 -10.71
CA SER A 146 -17.38 10.50 -9.25
C SER A 146 -16.79 9.16 -8.80
N VAL A 147 -15.98 9.19 -7.74
CA VAL A 147 -15.69 8.03 -6.89
C VAL A 147 -16.55 8.19 -5.65
N ASP A 148 -17.66 7.46 -5.60
CA ASP A 148 -18.73 7.66 -4.62
C ASP A 148 -18.26 7.30 -3.21
N THR A 149 -17.52 6.20 -3.08
CA THR A 149 -16.91 5.78 -1.81
C THR A 149 -15.53 5.16 -2.04
N ALA A 150 -14.62 5.42 -1.11
CA ALA A 150 -13.34 4.73 -1.04
C ALA A 150 -13.07 4.26 0.39
N THR A 151 -12.73 2.99 0.54
CA THR A 151 -12.35 2.39 1.81
C THR A 151 -11.00 1.72 1.67
N PHE A 152 -10.11 1.93 2.63
CA PHE A 152 -8.79 1.28 2.71
C PHE A 152 -8.60 0.77 4.13
N ASP A 153 -8.38 -0.53 4.29
CA ASP A 153 -8.03 -1.18 5.54
C ASP A 153 -6.58 -1.64 5.50
N PHE A 154 -5.72 -1.00 6.30
CA PHE A 154 -4.29 -1.28 6.32
C PHE A 154 -3.94 -2.29 7.42
N HIS A 155 -3.09 -3.27 7.10
CA HIS A 155 -2.69 -4.38 7.97
C HIS A 155 -1.18 -4.47 8.16
#